data_AF-A0A3A0A0W6-F1
#
_entry.id   AF-A0A3A0A0W6-F1
#
_cell.length_a   1.000
_cell.length_b   1.000
_cell.length_c   1.000
_cell.angle_alpha   90.00
_cell.angle_beta   90.00
_cell.angle_gamma   90.00
#
_symmetry.space_group_name_H-M   'P 1'
#
loop_
_entity.id
_entity.type
_entity.pdbx_description
1 polymer ?
#
loop_
_entity_poly.entity_id
_entity_poly.type
_entity_poly.pdbx_seq_one_letter_code
_entity_poly.pdbx_strand_id
1 'polypeptide(L)'
;MSGAPEDDVPARLPLALSISHSHGYAFCAVCCTNAHPIHLGADLELVEPRGAGFVHDYFTAEEQHALASAPPALADLLVTATWSAKESVLKALRLGLR
;
A
#
# COMPACT_ATOMS: atom_id res chain seq x y z
N MET A 1 -4.26 -51.79 -10.59
CA MET A 1 -4.23 -50.51 -11.34
C MET A 1 -4.17 -49.40 -10.32
N SER A 2 -3.00 -48.79 -10.16
CA SER A 2 -2.74 -47.75 -9.15
C SER A 2 -3.18 -46.41 -9.73
N GLY A 3 -4.27 -45.83 -9.20
CA GLY A 3 -4.62 -44.42 -9.45
C GLY A 3 -3.80 -43.55 -8.52
N ALA A 4 -2.90 -42.75 -9.06
CA ALA A 4 -2.20 -41.72 -8.29
C ALA A 4 -3.22 -40.68 -7.77
N PRO A 5 -3.00 -40.07 -6.61
CA PRO A 5 -3.81 -38.94 -6.19
C PRO A 5 -3.57 -37.80 -7.18
N GLU A 6 -4.62 -37.35 -7.86
CA GLU A 6 -4.57 -36.11 -8.61
C GLU A 6 -4.48 -34.98 -7.57
N ASP A 7 -3.31 -34.35 -7.48
CA ASP A 7 -3.10 -33.14 -6.68
C ASP A 7 -3.97 -32.02 -7.28
N ASP A 8 -5.21 -31.88 -6.78
CA ASP A 8 -6.16 -30.84 -7.16
C ASP A 8 -5.68 -29.49 -6.59
N VAL A 9 -4.66 -28.91 -7.20
CA VAL A 9 -4.17 -27.58 -6.85
C VAL A 9 -5.15 -26.56 -7.44
N PRO A 10 -5.86 -25.77 -6.61
CA PRO A 10 -6.80 -24.79 -7.11
C PRO A 10 -6.11 -23.79 -8.04
N ALA A 11 -6.67 -23.62 -9.24
CA ALA A 11 -6.13 -22.70 -10.23
C ALA A 11 -6.09 -21.27 -9.67
N ARG A 12 -4.98 -20.55 -9.88
CA ARG A 12 -4.89 -19.14 -9.49
C ARG A 12 -5.95 -18.32 -10.23
N LEU A 13 -6.74 -17.57 -9.48
CA LEU A 13 -7.68 -16.62 -10.05
C LEU A 13 -6.91 -15.52 -10.82
N PRO A 14 -7.43 -15.03 -11.96
CA PRO A 14 -6.81 -13.94 -12.72
C PRO A 14 -7.10 -12.59 -12.04
N LEU A 15 -6.66 -12.45 -10.79
CA LEU A 15 -6.88 -11.28 -9.95
C LEU A 15 -5.55 -10.75 -9.41
N ALA A 16 -5.42 -9.43 -9.41
CA ALA A 16 -4.46 -8.71 -8.59
C ALA A 16 -5.17 -8.32 -7.28
N LEU A 17 -4.51 -8.58 -6.15
CA LEU A 17 -5.01 -8.34 -4.81
C LEU A 17 -3.94 -7.59 -4.02
N SER A 18 -4.33 -6.50 -3.37
CA SER A 18 -3.49 -5.80 -2.38
C SER A 18 -4.31 -5.55 -1.12
N ILE A 19 -3.73 -5.89 0.02
CA ILE A 19 -4.37 -5.79 1.33
C ILE A 19 -3.53 -4.85 2.20
N SER A 20 -4.19 -3.99 2.95
CA SER A 20 -3.60 -3.27 4.07
C SER A 20 -4.52 -3.35 5.28
N HIS A 21 -3.97 -3.17 6.47
CA HIS A 21 -4.75 -3.11 7.69
C HIS A 21 -4.12 -2.09 8.62
N SER A 22 -4.96 -1.37 9.36
CA SER A 22 -4.49 -0.42 10.36
C SER A 22 -5.58 -0.26 11.41
N HIS A 23 -5.17 -0.23 12.68
CA HIS A 23 -6.05 0.10 13.81
C HIS A 23 -7.38 -0.68 13.88
N GLY A 24 -7.32 -1.99 13.63
CA GLY A 24 -8.50 -2.88 13.67
C GLY A 24 -9.35 -2.87 12.40
N TYR A 25 -8.96 -2.11 11.38
CA TYR A 25 -9.60 -2.11 10.07
C TYR A 25 -8.74 -2.85 9.04
N ALA A 26 -9.42 -3.51 8.10
CA ALA A 26 -8.80 -4.08 6.92
C ALA A 26 -9.32 -3.37 5.67
N PHE A 27 -8.43 -3.14 4.71
CA PHE A 27 -8.72 -2.56 3.41
C PHE A 27 -8.12 -3.44 2.32
N CYS A 28 -8.85 -3.57 1.22
CA CYS A 28 -8.48 -4.45 0.13
C CYS A 28 -8.85 -3.81 -1.21
N ALA A 29 -7.90 -3.81 -2.13
CA ALA A 29 -8.13 -3.52 -3.53
C ALA A 29 -8.01 -4.80 -4.37
N VAL A 30 -8.92 -5.00 -5.31
CA VAL A 30 -8.96 -6.15 -6.22
C VAL A 30 -9.17 -5.68 -7.65
N CYS A 31 -8.45 -6.26 -8.61
CA CYS A 31 -8.63 -5.98 -10.04
C CYS A 31 -8.47 -7.25 -10.88
N CYS A 32 -9.25 -7.40 -11.95
CA CYS A 32 -9.12 -8.51 -12.91
C CYS A 32 -7.91 -8.30 -13.84
N THR A 33 -7.12 -9.35 -14.07
CA THR A 33 -5.87 -9.30 -14.86
C THR A 33 -5.98 -10.00 -16.21
N ASN A 34 -7.20 -10.11 -16.75
CA ASN A 34 -7.51 -10.99 -17.90
C ASN A 34 -6.81 -10.59 -19.21
N ALA A 35 -6.36 -9.34 -19.33
CA ALA A 35 -5.66 -8.83 -20.52
C ALA A 35 -4.15 -8.64 -20.29
N HIS A 36 -3.75 -8.11 -19.13
CA HIS A 36 -2.35 -7.82 -18.79
C HIS A 36 -2.11 -7.97 -17.28
N PRO A 37 -0.88 -8.30 -16.85
CA PRO A 37 -0.51 -8.25 -15.44
C PRO A 37 -0.69 -6.83 -14.89
N ILE A 38 -1.49 -6.69 -13.83
CA ILE A 38 -1.67 -5.42 -13.13
C ILE A 38 -0.89 -5.49 -11.82
N HIS A 39 -0.04 -4.49 -11.62
CA HIS A 39 0.63 -4.24 -10.35
C HIS A 39 -0.30 -3.39 -9.48
N LEU A 40 -0.93 -4.00 -8.49
CA LEU A 40 -1.87 -3.34 -7.59
C LEU A 40 -1.25 -3.19 -6.21
N GLY A 41 -1.35 -1.99 -5.66
CA GLY A 41 -0.94 -1.69 -4.31
C GLY A 41 -1.97 -0.79 -3.63
N ALA A 42 -2.26 -1.10 -2.38
CA ALA A 42 -3.23 -0.40 -1.57
C ALA A 42 -2.70 -0.28 -0.14
N ASP A 43 -2.96 0.87 0.47
CA ASP A 43 -2.57 1.15 1.83
C ASP A 43 -3.66 1.88 2.62
N LEU A 44 -3.72 1.61 3.92
CA LEU A 44 -4.65 2.21 4.87
C LEU A 44 -3.85 2.55 6.12
N GLU A 45 -3.89 3.81 6.53
CA GLU A 45 -3.22 4.27 7.74
C GLU A 45 -4.16 5.14 8.57
N LEU A 46 -3.97 5.09 9.89
CA LEU A 46 -4.64 6.02 10.79
C LEU A 46 -3.99 7.41 10.63
N VAL A 47 -4.84 8.44 10.63
CA VAL A 47 -4.39 9.83 10.72
C VAL A 47 -4.04 10.14 12.16
N GLU A 48 -2.76 10.33 12.41
CA GLU A 48 -2.22 10.65 13.73
C GLU A 48 -0.98 11.54 13.61
N PRO A 49 -0.64 12.30 14.66
CA PRO A 49 0.60 13.09 14.69
C PRO A 49 1.82 12.19 14.49
N ARG A 50 2.64 12.51 13.49
CA ARG A 50 3.93 11.83 13.24
C ARG A 50 5.09 12.74 13.62
N GLY A 51 6.11 12.15 14.25
CA GLY A 51 7.30 12.90 14.65
C GLY A 51 8.07 13.46 13.45
N ALA A 52 8.76 14.58 13.63
CA ALA A 52 9.52 15.23 12.56
C ALA A 52 10.58 14.31 11.91
N GLY A 53 11.16 13.37 12.69
CA GLY A 53 12.10 12.37 12.17
C GLY A 53 11.48 11.46 11.11
N PHE A 54 10.21 11.09 11.24
CA PHE A 54 9.51 10.27 10.24
C PHE A 54 9.41 10.98 8.89
N VAL A 55 9.06 12.26 8.91
CA VAL A 55 8.99 13.07 7.69
C VAL A 55 10.38 13.27 7.10
N HIS A 56 11.40 13.46 7.94
CA HIS A 56 12.79 13.59 7.49
C HIS A 56 13.32 12.33 6.81
N ASP A 57 13.08 11.15 7.40
CA ASP A 57 13.68 9.88 6.98
C ASP A 57 13.00 9.29 5.73
N TYR A 58 11.69 9.52 5.57
CA TYR A 58 10.89 8.83 4.56
C TYR A 58 10.34 9.71 3.44
N PHE A 59 10.52 11.03 3.50
CA PHE A 59 9.98 11.96 2.49
C PHE A 59 11.12 12.68 1.79
N THR A 60 10.95 12.90 0.50
CA THR A 60 11.87 13.69 -0.31
C THR A 60 11.85 15.16 0.12
N ALA A 61 12.90 15.93 -0.24
CA ALA A 61 12.95 17.36 0.06
C ALA A 61 11.75 18.13 -0.53
N GLU A 62 11.26 17.73 -1.70
CA GLU A 62 10.10 18.34 -2.36
C GLU A 62 8.80 18.06 -1.58
N GLU A 63 8.60 16.82 -1.14
CA GLU A 63 7.44 16.45 -0.30
C GLU A 63 7.49 17.16 1.06
N GLN A 64 8.66 17.22 1.70
CA GLN A 64 8.85 17.96 2.95
C GLN A 64 8.49 19.44 2.80
N HIS A 65 8.92 20.08 1.70
CA HIS A 65 8.59 21.48 1.42
C HIS A 65 7.10 21.71 1.20
N ALA A 66 6.44 20.82 0.46
CA ALA A 66 4.99 20.87 0.24
C ALA A 66 4.22 20.71 1.56
N LEU A 67 4.62 19.75 2.40
CA LEU A 67 4.01 19.51 3.71
C LEU A 67 4.24 20.66 4.69
N ALA A 68 5.42 21.28 4.67
CA ALA A 68 5.72 22.45 5.50
C ALA A 68 4.85 23.68 5.15
N SER A 69 4.35 23.74 3.92
CA SER A 69 3.46 24.81 3.45
C SER A 69 1.97 24.53 3.71
N ALA A 70 1.64 23.36 4.26
CA ALA A 70 0.26 22.97 4.51
C ALA A 70 -0.37 23.73 5.69
N PRO A 71 -1.70 23.96 5.68
CA PRO A 71 -2.40 24.45 6.85
C PRO A 71 -2.18 23.53 8.06
N PRO A 72 -1.89 24.06 9.27
CA PRO A 72 -1.64 23.22 10.45
C PRO A 72 -2.75 22.21 10.75
N ALA A 73 -4.01 22.58 10.47
CA ALA A 73 -5.17 21.70 10.65
C ALA A 73 -5.20 20.48 9.71
N LEU A 74 -4.40 20.48 8.64
CA LEU A 74 -4.32 19.39 7.65
C LEU A 74 -2.97 18.66 7.68
N ALA A 75 -2.03 19.09 8.54
CA ALA A 75 -0.66 18.58 8.52
C ALA A 75 -0.62 17.06 8.70
N ASP A 76 -1.24 16.54 9.75
CA ASP A 76 -1.27 15.09 10.03
C ASP A 76 -1.97 14.30 8.93
N LEU A 77 -3.07 14.84 8.39
CA LEU A 77 -3.79 14.22 7.29
C LEU A 77 -2.92 14.10 6.05
N LEU A 78 -2.23 15.17 5.66
CA LEU A 78 -1.41 15.19 4.45
C LEU A 78 -0.15 14.33 4.62
N VAL A 79 0.47 14.33 5.79
CA VAL A 79 1.57 13.40 6.09
C VAL A 79 1.11 11.96 5.96
N THR A 80 -0.05 11.62 6.56
CA THR A 80 -0.64 10.28 6.48
C THR A 80 -0.98 9.89 5.05
N ALA A 81 -1.64 10.78 4.30
CA ALA A 81 -2.08 10.51 2.95
C ALA A 81 -0.90 10.32 1.99
N THR A 82 0.12 11.17 2.09
CA THR A 82 1.34 11.03 1.30
C THR A 82 2.07 9.74 1.67
N TRP A 83 2.16 9.41 2.97
CA TRP A 83 2.73 8.13 3.40
C TRP A 83 2.00 6.93 2.80
N SER A 84 0.67 6.88 2.92
CA SER A 84 -0.13 5.79 2.37
C SER A 84 -0.06 5.72 0.84
N ALA A 85 0.05 6.85 0.15
CA ALA A 85 0.31 6.86 -1.29
C ALA A 85 1.65 6.21 -1.64
N LYS A 86 2.71 6.53 -0.88
CA LYS A 86 4.05 5.95 -1.06
C LYS A 86 4.04 4.44 -0.80
N GLU A 87 3.45 4.00 0.31
CA GLU A 87 3.30 2.58 0.63
C GLU A 87 2.46 1.82 -0.40
N SER A 88 1.39 2.44 -0.91
CA SER A 88 0.60 1.85 -2.01
C SER A 88 1.47 1.61 -3.25
N VAL A 89 2.31 2.57 -3.64
CA VAL A 89 3.23 2.40 -4.78
C VAL A 89 4.26 1.32 -4.49
N LEU A 90 4.87 1.31 -3.30
CA LEU A 90 5.85 0.29 -2.90
C LEU A 90 5.24 -1.13 -2.96
N LYS A 91 4.02 -1.31 -2.45
CA LYS A 91 3.27 -2.57 -2.54
C LYS A 91 2.99 -2.98 -3.97
N ALA A 92 2.59 -2.04 -4.84
CA ALA A 92 2.37 -2.32 -6.27
C ALA A 92 3.67 -2.80 -6.96
N LEU A 93 4.78 -2.12 -6.66
CA LEU A 93 6.10 -2.45 -7.18
C LEU A 93 6.75 -3.67 -6.51
N ARG A 94 6.14 -4.19 -5.43
CA ARG A 94 6.69 -5.26 -4.57
C ARG A 94 8.07 -4.91 -4.01
N LEU A 95 8.23 -3.64 -3.66
CA LEU A 95 9.39 -3.12 -2.95
C LEU A 95 8.98 -2.91 -1.49
N GLY A 96 9.85 -3.27 -0.56
CA GLY A 96 9.71 -2.83 0.84
C GLY A 96 10.41 -1.50 1.05
N LEU A 97 10.24 -0.92 2.24
CA LEU A 97 11.13 0.13 2.74
C LEU A 97 12.54 -0.46 2.85
N ARG A 98 13.52 0.19 2.22
CA ARG A 98 14.94 -0.19 2.29
C ARG A 98 15.71 0.85 3.07
#